data_AF-A0A9P6S7H7-F1
#
_entry.id   AF-A0A9P6S7H7-F1
#
_cell.length_a   1.000
_cell.length_b   1.000
_cell.length_c   1.000
_cell.angle_alpha   90.00
_cell.angle_beta   90.00
_cell.angle_gamma   90.00
#
_symmetry.space_group_name_H-M   'P 1'
#
loop_
_entity.id
_entity.type
_entity.pdbx_description
1 polymer ?
#
loop_
_entity_poly.entity_id
_entity_poly.type
_entity_poly.pdbx_seq_one_letter_code
_entity_poly.pdbx_strand_id
1 'polypeptide(L)'
;MTFFDRLNHNVATSAVGKYFRLEGSGARRERAGSKFTTELRAGLTTFVAMAYIISVNSLIVTDSGGTCVCNGGEADPICKVDADYAACLAILKLDMVTATAAIACFSTLLMGLFANLPIGLAPGMGLNAYFAYTVVGFHGSNKIKYETAVAAVFIEGILFILLSIFGVRQWLARLIPQSIKIATGAGIGLYLCFIGLQSSAGIGLIGNDDATLVGLVACVKDAAGECIAGTRMESPTTWIGLFGFVIISVCLLFRVKGAVLIGIL
;
A
#
# COMPACT_ATOMS: atom_id res chain seq x y z
N MET A 1 -16.17 -32.43 19.33
CA MET A 1 -15.41 -31.17 19.14
C MET A 1 -14.36 -31.37 18.08
N THR A 2 -14.42 -30.60 16.99
CA THR A 2 -13.37 -30.61 15.97
C THR A 2 -12.05 -30.10 16.56
N PHE A 3 -10.92 -30.40 15.92
CA PHE A 3 -9.60 -29.91 16.35
C PHE A 3 -9.58 -28.38 16.52
N PHE A 4 -10.23 -27.66 15.59
CA PHE A 4 -10.37 -26.21 15.64
C PHE A 4 -11.20 -25.71 16.83
N ASP A 5 -12.24 -26.43 17.25
CA ASP A 5 -13.03 -26.06 18.42
C ASP A 5 -12.21 -26.17 19.72
N ARG A 6 -11.41 -27.24 19.85
CA ARG A 6 -10.50 -27.42 20.99
C ARG A 6 -9.44 -26.32 21.05
N LEU A 7 -8.84 -25.99 19.90
CA LEU A 7 -7.83 -24.95 19.81
C LEU A 7 -8.41 -23.58 20.15
N ASN A 8 -9.59 -23.24 19.61
CA ASN A 8 -10.30 -22.01 19.92
C ASN A 8 -10.65 -21.90 21.41
N HIS A 9 -11.15 -22.97 22.03
CA HIS A 9 -11.49 -22.97 23.44
C HIS A 9 -10.24 -22.82 24.33
N ASN A 10 -9.16 -23.55 24.03
CA ASN A 10 -7.91 -23.50 24.79
C ASN A 10 -7.25 -22.10 24.72
N VAL A 11 -7.29 -21.46 23.56
CA VAL A 11 -6.76 -20.09 23.41
C VAL A 11 -7.68 -19.06 24.08
N ALA A 12 -9.00 -19.24 23.99
CA ALA A 12 -9.96 -18.34 24.64
C ALA A 12 -9.81 -18.31 26.17
N THR A 13 -9.60 -19.47 26.80
CA THR A 13 -9.42 -19.57 28.27
C THR A 13 -8.03 -19.15 28.76
N SER A 14 -7.08 -18.95 27.85
CA SER A 14 -5.72 -18.50 28.19
C SER A 14 -5.66 -17.00 28.55
N ALA A 15 -4.53 -16.58 29.14
CA ALA A 15 -4.25 -15.17 29.40
C ALA A 15 -4.30 -14.31 28.12
N VAL A 16 -3.92 -14.89 26.97
CA VAL A 16 -3.98 -14.26 25.66
C VAL A 16 -5.43 -14.00 25.26
N GLY A 17 -6.30 -14.99 25.41
CA GLY A 17 -7.73 -14.85 25.12
C GLY A 17 -8.41 -13.78 25.97
N LYS A 18 -8.04 -13.69 27.25
CA LYS A 18 -8.54 -12.66 28.17
C LYS A 18 -8.02 -11.26 27.84
N TYR A 19 -6.76 -11.15 27.39
CA TYR A 19 -6.17 -9.89 26.95
C TYR A 19 -6.84 -9.37 25.68
N PHE A 20 -6.92 -10.20 24.64
CA PHE A 20 -7.54 -9.85 23.35
C PHE A 20 -9.08 -9.90 23.34
N ARG A 21 -9.69 -10.26 24.48
CA ARG A 21 -11.14 -10.31 24.69
C ARG A 21 -11.84 -11.24 23.68
N LEU A 22 -11.25 -12.40 23.44
CA LEU A 22 -11.80 -13.43 22.57
C LEU A 22 -13.13 -13.97 23.13
N GLU A 23 -13.95 -14.54 22.24
CA GLU A 23 -15.21 -15.18 22.61
C GLU A 23 -14.98 -16.35 23.57
N GLY A 24 -15.62 -16.36 24.74
CA GLY A 24 -15.47 -17.41 25.76
C GLY A 24 -14.27 -17.25 26.70
N SER A 25 -13.69 -16.04 26.80
CA SER A 25 -12.52 -15.74 27.63
C SER A 25 -12.82 -15.29 29.07
N GLY A 26 -14.08 -15.05 29.41
CA GLY A 26 -14.53 -14.49 30.69
C GLY A 26 -14.17 -13.00 30.86
N ALA A 27 -13.84 -12.28 29.79
CA ALA A 27 -13.45 -10.87 29.84
C ALA A 27 -14.67 -9.95 29.96
N ARG A 28 -14.56 -8.82 30.69
CA ARG A 28 -15.69 -7.88 30.90
C ARG A 28 -16.31 -7.30 29.60
N ARG A 29 -15.60 -7.37 28.47
CA ARG A 29 -16.05 -6.90 27.14
C ARG A 29 -15.63 -7.88 26.04
N GLU A 30 -16.13 -9.11 26.09
CA GLU A 30 -15.86 -10.10 25.03
C GLU A 30 -16.36 -9.63 23.67
N ARG A 31 -15.61 -9.98 22.62
CA ARG A 31 -15.99 -9.75 21.22
C ARG A 31 -16.69 -11.00 20.69
N ALA A 32 -18.01 -10.92 20.52
CA ALA A 32 -18.79 -12.01 19.93
C ALA A 32 -18.30 -12.32 18.50
N GLY A 33 -18.05 -13.59 18.19
CA GLY A 33 -17.52 -14.05 16.90
C GLY A 33 -16.00 -14.00 16.75
N SER A 34 -15.28 -13.45 17.73
CA SER A 34 -13.80 -13.36 17.71
C SER A 34 -13.18 -14.65 18.26
N LYS A 35 -13.06 -15.65 17.38
CA LYS A 35 -12.36 -16.91 17.64
C LYS A 35 -10.93 -16.84 17.10
N PHE A 36 -9.99 -17.53 17.74
CA PHE A 36 -8.58 -17.54 17.29
C PHE A 36 -8.41 -17.89 15.80
N THR A 37 -9.11 -18.92 15.31
CA THR A 37 -9.06 -19.30 13.89
C THR A 37 -9.69 -18.26 12.95
N THR A 38 -10.68 -17.51 13.44
CA THR A 38 -11.34 -16.45 12.66
C THR A 38 -10.45 -15.22 12.57
N GLU A 39 -9.82 -14.83 13.67
CA GLU A 39 -8.84 -13.73 13.72
C GLU A 39 -7.60 -14.04 12.88
N LEU A 40 -7.08 -15.28 12.93
CA LEU A 40 -5.95 -15.69 12.09
C LEU A 40 -6.28 -15.55 10.59
N ARG A 41 -7.48 -15.99 10.18
CA ARG A 41 -7.93 -15.84 8.79
C ARG A 41 -8.16 -14.38 8.42
N ALA A 42 -8.73 -13.58 9.32
CA ALA A 42 -8.93 -12.14 9.12
C ALA A 42 -7.59 -11.40 8.97
N GLY A 43 -6.59 -11.77 9.79
CA GLY A 43 -5.22 -11.27 9.69
C GLY A 43 -4.59 -11.62 8.35
N LEU A 44 -4.69 -12.87 7.90
CA LEU A 44 -4.19 -13.30 6.59
C LEU A 44 -4.88 -12.54 5.45
N THR A 45 -6.21 -12.37 5.49
CA THR A 45 -6.93 -11.57 4.48
C THR A 45 -6.48 -10.12 4.46
N THR A 46 -6.21 -9.54 5.63
CA THR A 46 -5.75 -8.16 5.74
C THR A 46 -4.34 -8.02 5.18
N PHE A 47 -3.44 -8.95 5.50
CA PHE A 47 -2.09 -8.99 4.95
C PHE A 47 -2.10 -9.05 3.42
N VAL A 48 -2.83 -10.01 2.84
CA VAL A 48 -2.91 -10.17 1.38
C VAL A 48 -3.53 -8.94 0.71
N ALA A 49 -4.56 -8.34 1.32
CA ALA A 49 -5.18 -7.12 0.80
C ALA A 49 -4.26 -5.89 0.87
N MET A 50 -3.31 -5.85 1.79
CA MET A 50 -2.37 -4.72 1.97
C MET A 50 -1.00 -4.98 1.34
N ALA A 51 -0.72 -6.20 0.89
CA ALA A 51 0.60 -6.59 0.37
C ALA A 51 1.04 -5.76 -0.85
N TYR A 52 0.09 -5.27 -1.66
CA TYR A 52 0.39 -4.38 -2.79
C TYR A 52 1.12 -3.09 -2.36
N ILE A 53 0.95 -2.63 -1.11
CA ILE A 53 1.59 -1.42 -0.60
C ILE A 53 3.12 -1.58 -0.63
N ILE A 54 3.64 -2.79 -0.46
CA ILE A 54 5.08 -3.07 -0.47
C ILE A 54 5.70 -2.75 -1.84
N SER A 55 5.04 -3.18 -2.92
CA SER A 55 5.52 -2.91 -4.28
C SER A 55 5.20 -1.48 -4.72
N VAL A 56 4.00 -0.98 -4.43
CA VAL A 56 3.60 0.34 -4.92
C VAL A 56 4.30 1.47 -4.17
N ASN A 57 4.54 1.32 -2.86
CA ASN A 57 5.27 2.33 -2.10
C ASN A 57 6.70 2.47 -2.59
N SER A 58 7.40 1.35 -2.79
CA SER A 58 8.77 1.37 -3.29
C SER A 58 8.86 2.01 -4.67
N LEU A 59 7.92 1.71 -5.58
CA LEU A 59 7.84 2.35 -6.90
C LEU A 59 7.68 3.88 -6.81
N ILE A 60 6.70 4.37 -6.06
CA ILE A 60 6.42 5.81 -5.96
C ILE A 60 7.58 6.55 -5.29
N VAL A 61 8.14 6.00 -4.22
CA VAL A 61 9.25 6.66 -3.50
C VAL A 61 10.52 6.65 -4.33
N THR A 62 10.80 5.59 -5.11
CA THR A 62 11.96 5.58 -6.03
C THR A 62 11.83 6.59 -7.15
N ASP A 63 10.61 6.90 -7.61
CA ASP A 63 10.38 7.95 -8.61
C ASP A 63 10.77 9.35 -8.11
N SER A 64 10.91 9.56 -6.80
CA SER A 64 11.44 10.82 -6.25
C SER A 64 12.95 10.98 -6.43
N GLY A 65 13.66 9.91 -6.81
CA GLY A 65 15.12 9.85 -6.89
C GLY A 65 15.82 9.51 -5.57
N GLY A 66 15.11 9.58 -4.44
CA GLY A 66 15.62 9.21 -3.13
C GLY A 66 16.95 9.89 -2.77
N THR A 67 17.90 9.11 -2.27
CA THR A 67 19.26 9.56 -1.96
C THR A 67 20.23 9.44 -3.14
N CYS A 68 19.76 9.00 -4.31
CA CYS A 68 20.60 8.86 -5.49
C CYS A 68 20.86 10.25 -6.09
N VAL A 69 22.13 10.54 -6.39
CA VAL A 69 22.52 11.82 -6.99
C VAL A 69 22.56 11.66 -8.50
N CYS A 70 21.81 12.52 -9.21
CA CYS A 70 21.84 12.58 -10.66
C CYS A 70 23.05 13.42 -11.12
N ASN A 71 23.99 12.79 -11.83
CA ASN A 71 25.22 13.43 -12.35
C ASN A 71 25.17 13.74 -13.86
N GLY A 72 24.00 13.59 -14.49
CA GLY A 72 23.82 13.65 -15.96
C GLY A 72 24.04 15.01 -16.64
N GLY A 73 24.38 16.07 -15.91
CA GLY A 73 24.61 17.41 -16.47
C GLY A 73 23.35 18.04 -17.10
N GLU A 74 23.53 19.06 -17.97
CA GLU A 74 22.42 19.74 -18.69
C GLU A 74 21.79 18.87 -19.79
N ALA A 75 22.47 17.80 -20.23
CA ALA A 75 21.99 16.91 -21.29
C ALA A 75 20.92 15.93 -20.81
N ASP A 76 20.97 15.51 -19.54
CA ASP A 76 20.01 14.59 -18.91
C ASP A 76 19.58 15.11 -17.52
N PRO A 77 18.73 16.15 -17.44
CA PRO A 77 18.30 16.74 -16.17
C PRO A 77 17.47 15.79 -15.29
N ILE A 78 17.06 14.64 -15.82
CA ILE A 78 16.24 13.63 -15.14
C ILE A 78 17.01 12.29 -15.02
N CYS A 79 18.29 12.21 -15.43
CA CYS A 79 19.12 10.99 -15.38
C CYS A 79 18.38 9.72 -15.85
N LYS A 80 17.75 9.77 -17.02
CA LYS A 80 17.07 8.60 -17.59
C LYS A 80 18.03 7.59 -18.24
N VAL A 81 19.20 8.06 -18.69
CA VAL A 81 20.16 7.28 -19.48
C VAL A 81 21.38 6.84 -18.63
N ASP A 82 21.53 7.39 -17.43
CA ASP A 82 22.66 7.11 -16.55
C ASP A 82 22.53 5.72 -15.88
N ALA A 83 23.45 4.82 -16.23
CA ALA A 83 23.46 3.44 -15.73
C ALA A 83 23.77 3.36 -14.23
N ASP A 84 24.60 4.25 -13.70
CA ASP A 84 24.96 4.27 -12.27
C ASP A 84 23.78 4.74 -11.43
N TYR A 85 23.02 5.71 -11.95
CA TYR A 85 21.79 6.19 -11.33
C TYR A 85 20.71 5.10 -11.31
N ALA A 86 20.53 4.38 -12.42
CA ALA A 86 19.58 3.26 -12.51
C ALA A 86 19.94 2.11 -11.54
N ALA A 87 21.23 1.81 -11.37
CA ALA A 87 21.70 0.83 -10.40
C ALA A 87 21.41 1.27 -8.96
N CYS A 88 21.63 2.56 -8.64
CA CYS A 88 21.29 3.13 -7.33
C CYS A 88 19.77 3.05 -7.05
N LEU A 89 18.93 3.39 -8.03
CA LEU A 89 17.47 3.30 -7.90
C LEU A 89 17.00 1.85 -7.67
N ALA A 90 17.63 0.87 -8.30
CA ALA A 90 17.30 -0.54 -8.10
C ALA A 90 17.59 -0.99 -6.65
N ILE A 91 18.73 -0.57 -6.08
CA ILE A 91 19.07 -0.83 -4.68
C ILE A 91 18.05 -0.13 -3.76
N LEU A 92 17.80 1.16 -4.00
CA LEU A 92 16.83 1.94 -3.24
C LEU A 92 15.43 1.29 -3.24
N LYS A 93 15.00 0.73 -4.37
CA LYS A 93 13.71 0.04 -4.47
C LYS A 93 13.62 -1.15 -3.52
N LEU A 94 14.68 -1.96 -3.45
CA LEU A 94 14.76 -3.12 -2.55
C LEU A 94 14.81 -2.68 -1.08
N ASP A 95 15.55 -1.61 -0.78
CA ASP A 95 15.63 -1.03 0.56
C ASP A 95 14.26 -0.51 1.01
N MET A 96 13.51 0.15 0.12
CA MET A 96 12.16 0.64 0.43
C MET A 96 11.16 -0.50 0.62
N VAL A 97 11.26 -1.60 -0.13
CA VAL A 97 10.46 -2.82 0.07
C VAL A 97 10.68 -3.38 1.47
N THR A 98 11.95 -3.56 1.86
CA THR A 98 12.30 -4.13 3.17
C THR A 98 11.95 -3.20 4.33
N ALA A 99 12.23 -1.90 4.20
CA ALA A 99 11.88 -0.89 5.19
C ALA A 99 10.36 -0.78 5.39
N THR A 100 9.59 -0.78 4.30
CA THR A 100 8.11 -0.71 4.35
C THR A 100 7.55 -1.93 5.06
N ALA A 101 8.02 -3.13 4.72
CA ALA A 101 7.57 -4.37 5.35
C ALA A 101 7.92 -4.41 6.85
N ALA A 102 9.14 -4.04 7.21
CA ALA A 102 9.60 -4.01 8.60
C ALA A 102 8.81 -3.02 9.46
N ILE A 103 8.61 -1.78 8.99
CA ILE A 103 7.89 -0.74 9.73
C ILE A 103 6.40 -1.05 9.82
N ALA A 104 5.78 -1.59 8.76
CA ALA A 104 4.36 -1.98 8.79
C ALA A 104 4.12 -3.14 9.77
N CYS A 105 5.03 -4.13 9.81
CA CYS A 105 5.00 -5.21 10.78
C CYS A 105 5.13 -4.68 12.21
N PHE A 106 6.15 -3.85 12.47
CA PHE A 106 6.38 -3.25 13.78
C PHE A 106 5.19 -2.40 14.26
N SER A 107 4.69 -1.52 13.40
CA SER A 107 3.55 -0.64 13.72
C SER A 107 2.27 -1.43 14.00
N THR A 108 1.96 -2.42 13.16
CA THR A 108 0.78 -3.28 13.33
C THR A 108 0.89 -4.11 14.61
N LEU A 109 2.08 -4.61 14.94
CA LEU A 109 2.34 -5.35 16.19
C LEU A 109 2.17 -4.44 17.41
N LEU A 110 2.69 -3.22 17.38
CA LEU A 110 2.48 -2.25 18.47
C LEU A 110 1.00 -1.90 18.65
N MET A 111 0.25 -1.70 17.56
CA MET A 111 -1.19 -1.43 17.61
C MET A 111 -1.96 -2.64 18.17
N GLY A 112 -1.59 -3.85 17.77
CA GLY A 112 -2.18 -5.09 18.28
C GLY A 112 -1.89 -5.31 19.76
N LEU A 113 -0.64 -5.21 20.18
CA LEU A 113 -0.22 -5.49 21.56
C LEU A 113 -0.59 -4.38 22.53
N PHE A 114 -0.31 -3.11 22.24
CA PHE A 114 -0.51 -2.02 23.20
C PHE A 114 -1.92 -1.42 23.14
N ALA A 115 -2.47 -1.20 21.94
CA ALA A 115 -3.79 -0.61 21.80
C ALA A 115 -4.93 -1.64 21.83
N ASN A 116 -4.62 -2.93 21.62
CA ASN A 116 -5.59 -4.03 21.61
C ASN A 116 -6.75 -3.78 20.62
N LEU A 117 -6.40 -3.25 19.45
CA LEU A 117 -7.31 -2.94 18.35
C LEU A 117 -6.95 -3.77 17.11
N PRO A 118 -7.93 -4.44 16.44
CA PRO A 118 -7.68 -5.26 15.27
C PRO A 118 -7.59 -4.38 14.00
N ILE A 119 -6.55 -3.55 13.92
CA ILE A 119 -6.33 -2.61 12.82
C ILE A 119 -4.92 -2.82 12.25
N GLY A 120 -4.83 -3.10 10.94
CA GLY A 120 -3.57 -3.14 10.21
C GLY A 120 -3.07 -1.72 9.91
N LEU A 121 -1.78 -1.48 10.13
CA LEU A 121 -1.13 -0.21 9.84
C LEU A 121 -0.14 -0.36 8.69
N ALA A 122 -0.24 0.52 7.71
CA ALA A 122 0.65 0.61 6.56
C ALA A 122 0.76 2.08 6.10
N PRO A 123 1.79 2.43 5.33
CA PRO A 123 1.97 3.80 4.85
C PRO A 123 0.81 4.26 3.95
N GLY A 124 0.48 5.54 4.05
CA GLY A 124 -0.58 6.18 3.27
C GLY A 124 -0.14 6.46 1.84
N MET A 125 -0.62 5.67 0.89
CA MET A 125 -0.21 5.74 -0.52
C MET A 125 -0.40 7.12 -1.19
N GLY A 126 -1.48 7.84 -0.84
CA GLY A 126 -1.73 9.18 -1.39
C GLY A 126 -0.72 10.24 -0.91
N LEU A 127 -0.25 10.12 0.34
CA LEU A 127 0.76 11.03 0.90
C LEU A 127 2.12 10.77 0.25
N ASN A 128 2.44 9.52 -0.05
CA ASN A 128 3.69 9.15 -0.72
C ASN A 128 3.73 9.67 -2.16
N ALA A 129 2.60 9.63 -2.87
CA ALA A 129 2.47 10.23 -4.19
C ALA A 129 2.61 11.75 -4.17
N TYR A 130 1.96 12.42 -3.20
CA TYR A 130 2.15 13.85 -2.99
C TYR A 130 3.62 14.18 -2.70
N PHE A 131 4.25 13.44 -1.79
CA PHE A 131 5.66 13.59 -1.46
C PHE A 131 6.57 13.44 -2.70
N ALA A 132 6.42 12.34 -3.45
CA ALA A 132 7.30 12.04 -4.58
C ALA A 132 7.08 12.98 -5.76
N TYR A 133 5.83 13.22 -6.17
CA TYR A 133 5.54 13.95 -7.40
C TYR A 133 5.37 15.46 -7.22
N THR A 134 4.93 15.93 -6.04
CA THR A 134 4.66 17.36 -5.82
C THR A 134 5.71 18.06 -4.95
N VAL A 135 6.25 17.40 -3.92
CA VAL A 135 7.25 18.02 -3.03
C VAL A 135 8.65 17.89 -3.62
N VAL A 136 9.09 16.66 -3.87
CA VAL A 136 10.44 16.35 -4.39
C VAL A 136 10.47 16.43 -5.92
N GLY A 137 9.38 16.08 -6.58
CA GLY A 137 9.30 16.00 -8.04
C GLY A 137 9.95 14.72 -8.56
N PHE A 138 9.61 14.35 -9.80
CA PHE A 138 10.18 13.16 -10.44
C PHE A 138 11.71 13.31 -10.56
N HIS A 139 12.45 12.35 -10.01
CA HIS A 139 13.91 12.34 -9.86
C HIS A 139 14.50 13.61 -9.23
N GLY A 140 13.79 14.27 -8.30
CA GLY A 140 14.31 15.45 -7.61
C GLY A 140 14.27 16.73 -8.45
N SER A 141 13.41 16.79 -9.48
CA SER A 141 13.26 17.94 -10.37
C SER A 141 12.71 19.21 -9.71
N ASN A 142 12.09 19.12 -8.53
CA ASN A 142 11.63 20.30 -7.80
C ASN A 142 12.73 20.93 -6.93
N LYS A 143 12.47 22.14 -6.44
CA LYS A 143 13.42 22.92 -5.62
C LYS A 143 13.77 22.30 -4.27
N ILE A 144 12.97 21.35 -3.78
CA ILE A 144 13.15 20.72 -2.47
C ILE A 144 13.82 19.36 -2.66
N LYS A 145 15.04 19.23 -2.12
CA LYS A 145 15.78 17.97 -2.13
C LYS A 145 15.07 16.91 -1.27
N TYR A 146 15.21 15.65 -1.66
CA TYR A 146 14.65 14.51 -0.94
C TYR A 146 15.01 14.51 0.56
N GLU A 147 16.28 14.76 0.89
CA GLU A 147 16.76 14.81 2.28
C GLU A 147 16.03 15.85 3.13
N THR A 148 15.79 17.03 2.57
CA THR A 148 15.05 18.11 3.24
C THR A 148 13.58 17.75 3.40
N ALA A 149 12.99 17.09 2.40
CA ALA A 149 11.61 16.64 2.46
C ALA A 149 11.41 15.55 3.53
N VAL A 150 12.31 14.56 3.63
CA VAL A 150 12.25 13.52 4.67
C VAL A 150 12.46 14.12 6.07
N ALA A 151 13.35 15.10 6.22
CA ALA A 151 13.52 15.82 7.49
C ALA A 151 12.23 16.55 7.91
N ALA A 152 11.50 17.13 6.96
CA ALA A 152 10.20 17.74 7.23
C ALA A 152 9.15 16.72 7.69
N VAL A 153 9.09 15.53 7.06
CA VAL A 153 8.19 14.44 7.48
C VAL A 153 8.54 13.92 8.88
N PHE A 154 9.83 13.85 9.22
CA PHE A 154 10.26 13.48 10.57
C PHE A 154 9.79 14.50 11.62
N ILE A 155 9.94 15.80 11.34
CA ILE A 155 9.45 16.88 12.22
C ILE A 155 7.93 16.84 12.33
N GLU A 156 7.22 16.60 11.22
CA GLU A 156 5.76 16.42 11.22
C GLU A 156 5.35 15.27 12.15
N GLY A 157 6.06 14.13 12.11
CA GLY A 157 5.82 13.00 13.00
C GLY A 157 5.95 13.36 14.49
N ILE A 158 7.00 14.10 14.86
CA ILE A 158 7.18 14.61 16.23
C ILE A 158 6.03 15.54 16.62
N LEU A 159 5.68 16.47 15.73
CA LEU A 159 4.60 17.42 15.95
C LEU A 159 3.26 16.69 16.12
N PHE A 160 3.00 15.65 15.34
CA PHE A 160 1.80 14.83 15.43
C PHE A 160 1.72 14.05 16.75
N ILE A 161 2.84 13.54 17.26
CA ILE A 161 2.92 12.90 18.58
C ILE A 161 2.55 13.92 19.67
N LEU A 162 3.14 15.12 19.64
CA LEU A 162 2.83 16.18 20.59
C LEU A 162 1.35 16.54 20.56
N LEU A 163 0.78 16.79 19.38
CA LEU A 163 -0.65 17.08 19.21
C LEU A 163 -1.56 15.94 19.69
N SER A 164 -1.10 14.69 19.56
CA SER A 164 -1.84 13.51 20.03
C SER A 164 -1.85 13.43 21.56
N ILE A 165 -0.75 13.79 22.23
CA ILE A 165 -0.66 13.88 23.70
C ILE A 165 -1.60 14.96 24.24
N PHE A 166 -1.65 16.13 23.57
CA PHE A 166 -2.56 17.22 23.95
C PHE A 166 -4.04 16.96 23.59
N GLY A 167 -4.38 15.82 22.96
CA GLY A 167 -5.75 15.45 22.62
C GLY A 167 -6.37 16.24 21.45
N VAL A 168 -5.60 17.12 20.80
CA VAL A 168 -6.06 18.00 19.72
C VAL A 168 -6.43 17.20 18.46
N ARG A 169 -5.85 16.02 18.27
CA ARG A 169 -6.12 15.14 17.10
C ARG A 169 -7.60 14.89 16.85
N GLN A 170 -8.39 14.69 17.91
CA GLN A 170 -9.81 14.37 17.79
C GLN A 170 -10.62 15.60 17.38
N TRP A 171 -10.19 16.77 17.86
CA TRP A 171 -10.81 18.04 17.51
C TRP A 171 -10.57 18.38 16.03
N LEU A 172 -9.33 18.24 15.56
CA LEU A 172 -8.98 18.45 14.15
C LEU A 172 -9.79 17.54 13.21
N ALA A 173 -9.91 16.25 13.54
CA ALA A 173 -10.69 15.29 12.77
C ALA A 173 -12.19 15.64 12.71
N ARG A 174 -12.73 16.33 13.73
CA ARG A 174 -14.13 16.79 13.75
C ARG A 174 -14.34 18.04 12.89
N LEU A 175 -13.33 18.88 12.72
CA LEU A 175 -13.41 20.08 11.87
C LEU A 175 -13.51 19.75 10.38
N ILE A 176 -12.95 18.61 9.95
CA ILE A 176 -12.99 18.22 8.54
C ILE A 176 -14.45 17.87 8.16
N PRO A 177 -15.05 18.58 7.17
CA PRO A 177 -16.41 18.34 6.74
C PRO A 177 -16.56 16.96 6.09
N GLN A 178 -17.75 16.38 6.18
CA GLN A 178 -18.02 15.03 5.67
C GLN A 178 -17.80 14.93 4.16
N SER A 179 -18.05 16.00 3.40
CA SER A 179 -17.77 16.06 1.96
C SER A 179 -16.30 15.81 1.64
N ILE A 180 -15.38 16.45 2.36
CA ILE A 180 -13.93 16.24 2.18
C ILE A 180 -13.54 14.80 2.59
N LYS A 181 -14.10 14.26 3.68
CA LYS A 181 -13.81 12.87 4.10
C LYS A 181 -14.17 11.84 3.03
N ILE A 182 -15.34 11.98 2.41
CA ILE A 182 -15.80 11.07 1.36
C ILE A 182 -14.99 11.28 0.07
N ALA A 183 -14.75 12.54 -0.32
CA ALA A 183 -13.97 12.89 -1.51
C ALA A 183 -12.54 12.37 -1.43
N THR A 184 -11.87 12.51 -0.28
CA THR A 184 -10.51 11.99 -0.08
C THR A 184 -10.46 10.47 -0.23
N GLY A 185 -11.43 9.74 0.33
CA GLY A 185 -11.52 8.29 0.18
C GLY A 185 -11.72 7.86 -1.28
N ALA A 186 -12.63 8.53 -1.99
CA ALA A 186 -12.87 8.26 -3.42
C ALA A 186 -11.65 8.60 -4.29
N GLY A 187 -10.97 9.73 -4.02
CA GLY A 187 -9.79 10.15 -4.75
C GLY A 187 -8.59 9.20 -4.58
N ILE A 188 -8.30 8.78 -3.35
CA ILE A 188 -7.25 7.78 -3.07
C ILE A 188 -7.60 6.46 -3.76
N GLY A 189 -8.86 6.03 -3.73
CA GLY A 189 -9.31 4.80 -4.41
C GLY A 189 -9.13 4.86 -5.92
N LEU A 190 -9.53 5.97 -6.57
CA LEU A 190 -9.35 6.16 -8.00
C LEU A 190 -7.87 6.23 -8.39
N TYR A 191 -7.04 6.89 -7.57
CA TYR A 191 -5.60 6.97 -7.76
C TYR A 191 -4.93 5.59 -7.68
N LEU A 192 -5.29 4.78 -6.67
CA LEU A 192 -4.81 3.40 -6.54
C LEU A 192 -5.29 2.51 -7.69
N CYS A 193 -6.53 2.71 -8.15
CA CYS A 193 -7.05 2.02 -9.33
C CYS A 193 -6.22 2.37 -10.58
N PHE A 194 -5.91 3.65 -10.78
CA PHE A 194 -5.07 4.10 -11.89
C PHE A 194 -3.66 3.46 -11.86
N ILE A 195 -2.99 3.46 -10.70
CA ILE A 195 -1.68 2.80 -10.54
C ILE A 195 -1.78 1.29 -10.81
N GLY A 196 -2.84 0.63 -10.31
CA GLY A 196 -3.07 -0.80 -10.54
C GLY A 196 -3.36 -1.16 -12.00
N LEU A 197 -3.81 -0.21 -12.81
CA LEU A 197 -3.98 -0.38 -14.25
C LEU A 197 -2.70 -0.04 -15.03
N GLN A 198 -1.79 0.73 -14.45
CA GLN A 198 -0.55 1.17 -15.09
C GLN A 198 0.45 0.02 -15.28
N SER A 199 1.22 0.07 -16.36
CA SER A 199 2.21 -0.97 -16.71
C SER A 199 3.49 -0.97 -15.85
N SER A 200 3.64 -0.06 -14.89
CA SER A 200 4.78 0.02 -13.97
C SER A 200 4.56 -0.77 -12.67
N ALA A 201 3.31 -0.91 -12.24
CA ALA A 201 2.95 -1.48 -10.94
C ALA A 201 1.89 -2.58 -11.00
N GLY A 202 1.10 -2.64 -12.08
CA GLY A 202 -0.10 -3.46 -12.12
C GLY A 202 -0.32 -4.21 -13.42
N ILE A 203 -1.60 -4.29 -13.82
CA ILE A 203 -2.12 -5.17 -14.88
C ILE A 203 -1.61 -4.76 -16.28
N GLY A 204 -1.08 -3.54 -16.41
CA GLY A 204 -0.51 -3.04 -17.66
C GLY A 204 -1.53 -2.80 -18.75
N LEU A 205 -2.73 -2.36 -18.37
CA LEU A 205 -3.77 -1.93 -19.30
C LEU A 205 -3.50 -0.49 -19.78
N ILE A 206 -2.91 0.34 -18.92
CA ILE A 206 -2.66 1.76 -19.15
C ILE A 206 -1.16 2.01 -19.34
N GLY A 207 -0.81 2.63 -20.46
CA GLY A 207 0.55 3.08 -20.78
C GLY A 207 0.56 4.54 -21.25
N ASN A 208 1.77 5.08 -21.43
CA ASN A 208 1.93 6.42 -21.98
C ASN A 208 1.63 6.41 -23.48
N ASP A 209 0.97 7.46 -23.95
CA ASP A 209 0.75 7.75 -25.37
C ASP A 209 1.16 9.21 -25.61
N ASP A 210 1.95 9.46 -26.66
CA ASP A 210 2.44 10.78 -27.01
C ASP A 210 1.29 11.76 -27.35
N ALA A 211 0.12 11.26 -27.76
CA ALA A 211 -1.04 12.07 -28.13
C ALA A 211 -1.96 12.43 -26.94
N THR A 212 -2.10 11.55 -25.94
CA THR A 212 -3.11 11.69 -24.88
C THR A 212 -2.55 11.56 -23.46
N LEU A 213 -1.23 11.45 -23.28
CA LEU A 213 -0.52 11.14 -22.03
C LEU A 213 -0.88 9.76 -21.43
N VAL A 214 -2.08 9.24 -21.72
CA VAL A 214 -2.64 7.99 -21.23
C VAL A 214 -3.31 7.27 -22.40
N GLY A 215 -2.83 6.08 -22.73
CA GLY A 215 -3.38 5.21 -23.77
C GLY A 215 -3.71 3.82 -23.24
N LEU A 216 -4.62 3.11 -23.92
CA LEU A 216 -4.85 1.69 -23.69
C LEU A 216 -3.75 0.89 -24.38
N VAL A 217 -2.83 0.37 -23.57
CA VAL A 217 -1.59 -0.25 -24.03
C VAL A 217 -1.36 -1.52 -23.22
N ALA A 218 -1.96 -2.61 -23.67
CA ALA A 218 -1.76 -3.95 -23.09
C ALA A 218 -0.80 -4.77 -23.96
N CYS A 219 0.42 -4.25 -24.13
CA CYS A 219 1.45 -4.81 -25.01
C CYS A 219 2.45 -5.69 -24.25
N VAL A 220 3.13 -6.59 -24.97
CA VAL A 220 4.37 -7.21 -24.48
C VAL A 220 5.50 -6.19 -24.61
N LYS A 221 6.23 -5.95 -23.52
CA LYS A 221 7.35 -5.00 -23.48
C LYS A 221 8.64 -5.69 -23.91
N ASP A 222 9.44 -4.99 -24.72
CA ASP A 222 10.83 -5.39 -25.03
C ASP A 222 11.79 -5.07 -23.88
N ALA A 223 13.06 -5.50 -23.99
CA ALA A 223 14.12 -5.23 -23.03
C ALA A 223 14.37 -3.73 -22.77
N ALA A 224 13.92 -2.84 -23.68
CA ALA A 224 13.96 -1.39 -23.54
C ALA A 224 12.70 -0.78 -22.87
N GLY A 225 11.70 -1.61 -22.53
CA GLY A 225 10.44 -1.17 -21.90
C GLY A 225 9.40 -0.59 -22.85
N GLU A 226 9.67 -0.57 -24.15
CA GLU A 226 8.76 -0.11 -25.21
C GLU A 226 7.82 -1.23 -25.68
N CYS A 227 6.65 -0.84 -26.19
CA CYS A 227 5.70 -1.77 -26.78
C CYS A 227 6.10 -2.14 -28.21
N ILE A 228 6.17 -3.43 -28.49
CA ILE A 228 6.32 -3.92 -29.86
C ILE A 228 5.11 -3.45 -30.68
N ALA A 229 5.35 -2.78 -31.80
CA ALA A 229 4.30 -2.32 -32.68
C ALA A 229 3.47 -3.51 -33.20
N GLY A 230 2.16 -3.52 -32.90
CA GLY A 230 1.22 -4.56 -33.36
C GLY A 230 0.68 -5.50 -32.27
N THR A 231 1.28 -5.58 -31.09
CA THR A 231 0.86 -6.50 -30.00
C THR A 231 -0.07 -5.83 -28.96
N ARG A 232 -1.05 -5.03 -29.42
CA ARG A 232 -2.00 -4.39 -28.48
C ARG A 232 -2.97 -5.43 -27.90
N MET A 233 -3.08 -5.49 -26.58
CA MET A 233 -3.95 -6.41 -25.81
C MET A 233 -3.49 -7.88 -25.70
N GLU A 234 -2.23 -8.17 -25.99
CA GLU A 234 -1.67 -9.53 -25.88
C GLU A 234 -0.89 -9.77 -24.58
N SER A 235 -0.76 -8.78 -23.69
CA SER A 235 0.01 -8.97 -22.45
C SER A 235 -0.64 -10.04 -21.55
N PRO A 236 0.09 -11.13 -21.18
CA PRO A 236 -0.46 -12.17 -20.31
C PRO A 236 -0.83 -11.65 -18.92
N THR A 237 -0.08 -10.67 -18.42
CA THR A 237 -0.33 -10.02 -17.12
C THR A 237 -1.66 -9.27 -17.12
N THR A 238 -2.09 -8.70 -18.25
CA THR A 238 -3.37 -8.00 -18.36
C THR A 238 -4.55 -8.96 -18.23
N TRP A 239 -4.48 -10.09 -18.93
CA TRP A 239 -5.54 -11.09 -18.93
C TRP A 239 -5.67 -11.82 -17.59
N ILE A 240 -4.55 -12.14 -16.93
CA ILE A 240 -4.58 -12.71 -15.58
C ILE A 240 -5.23 -11.74 -14.59
N GLY A 241 -4.86 -10.44 -14.65
CA GLY A 241 -5.47 -9.42 -13.79
C GLY A 241 -6.96 -9.22 -14.03
N LEU A 242 -7.40 -9.20 -15.30
CA LEU A 242 -8.81 -9.10 -15.66
C LEU A 242 -9.61 -10.32 -15.19
N PHE A 243 -9.06 -11.52 -15.37
CA PHE A 243 -9.68 -12.76 -14.90
C PHE A 243 -9.82 -12.77 -13.37
N GLY A 244 -8.77 -12.40 -12.65
CA GLY A 244 -8.80 -12.24 -11.19
C GLY A 244 -9.86 -11.22 -10.74
N PHE A 245 -9.95 -10.07 -11.41
CA PHE A 245 -10.97 -9.06 -11.12
C PHE A 245 -12.40 -9.59 -11.31
N VAL A 246 -12.65 -10.36 -12.38
CA VAL A 246 -13.94 -11.00 -12.63
C VAL A 246 -14.26 -12.02 -11.54
N ILE A 247 -13.30 -12.86 -11.15
CA ILE A 247 -13.47 -13.82 -10.05
C ILE A 247 -13.83 -13.11 -8.75
N ILE A 248 -13.09 -12.06 -8.39
CA ILE A 248 -13.36 -11.28 -7.17
C ILE A 248 -14.77 -10.71 -7.22
N SER A 249 -15.15 -10.10 -8.34
CA SER A 249 -16.47 -9.50 -8.54
C SER A 249 -17.59 -10.53 -8.41
N VAL A 250 -17.44 -11.70 -9.04
CA VAL A 250 -18.40 -12.80 -8.97
C VAL A 250 -18.48 -13.38 -7.56
N CYS A 251 -17.37 -13.66 -6.90
CA CYS A 251 -17.34 -14.17 -5.53
C CYS A 251 -17.91 -13.16 -4.52
N LEU A 252 -17.74 -11.86 -4.75
CA LEU A 252 -18.36 -10.80 -3.96
C LEU A 252 -19.89 -10.76 -4.17
N LEU A 253 -20.37 -10.90 -5.42
CA LEU A 253 -21.79 -11.00 -5.73
C LEU A 253 -22.45 -12.19 -5.02
N PHE A 254 -21.79 -13.34 -5.00
CA PHE A 254 -22.27 -14.55 -4.30
C PHE A 254 -21.96 -14.54 -2.78
N ARG A 255 -21.43 -13.46 -2.22
CA ARG A 255 -21.07 -13.30 -0.79
C ARG A 255 -20.23 -14.45 -0.23
N VAL A 256 -19.29 -14.97 -1.03
CA VAL A 256 -18.40 -16.04 -0.60
C VAL A 256 -17.40 -15.52 0.44
N LYS A 257 -17.23 -16.26 1.54
CA LYS A 257 -16.25 -15.91 2.59
C LYS A 257 -14.84 -16.04 2.02
N GLY A 258 -14.11 -14.94 1.96
CA GLY A 258 -12.74 -14.90 1.40
C GLY A 258 -12.69 -14.59 -0.10
N ALA A 259 -13.74 -14.03 -0.70
CA ALA A 259 -13.80 -13.66 -2.13
C ALA A 259 -12.55 -12.93 -2.64
N VAL A 260 -12.02 -11.98 -1.86
CA VAL A 260 -10.81 -11.22 -2.22
C VAL A 260 -9.56 -12.10 -2.20
N LEU A 261 -9.46 -13.03 -1.24
CA LEU A 261 -8.30 -13.91 -1.08
C LEU A 261 -8.26 -14.97 -2.20
N ILE A 262 -9.43 -15.44 -2.64
CA ILE A 262 -9.57 -16.41 -3.74
C ILE A 262 -9.12 -15.82 -5.07
N GLY A 263 -9.39 -14.54 -5.34
CA GLY A 263 -9.01 -13.93 -6.61
C GLY A 263 -7.59 -13.35 -6.65
N ILE A 264 -6.89 -13.29 -5.51
CA ILE A 264 -5.48 -12.87 -5.44
C ILE A 264 -4.52 -14.07 -5.56
N LEU A 265 -4.94 -15.25 -5.08
CA LEU A 265 -4.23 -16.53 -5.22
C LEU A 265 -4.37 -17.11 -6.64
#